data_AF-A0A976QXH2-F1
#
_entry.id   AF-A0A976QXH2-F1
#
_cell.length_a   1.000
_cell.length_b   1.000
_cell.length_c   1.000
_cell.angle_alpha   90.00
_cell.angle_beta   90.00
_cell.angle_gamma   90.00
#
_symmetry.space_group_name_H-M   'P 1'
#
loop_
_entity.id
_entity.type
_entity.pdbx_description
1 polymer ?
#
loop_
_entity_poly.entity_id
_entity_poly.type
_entity_poly.pdbx_seq_one_letter_code
_entity_poly.pdbx_strand_id
1 'polypeptide(L)'
;MVLSKESIWDRIRSFTVPISGSKRKVYILAFINFFAFGIGTAFSGIYDDCMEDVIIGLLQMLPVVGWAWSVIWGITMIVKRMKIEREERKLMTPQFDGL
;
A
#
# COMPACT_ATOMS: atom_id res chain seq x y z
N MET A 1 -0.99 20.66 -3.27
CA MET A 1 -1.83 19.49 -2.94
C MET A 1 -2.69 19.87 -1.75
N VAL A 2 -4.01 20.03 -1.90
CA VAL A 2 -4.87 20.43 -0.78
C VAL A 2 -5.10 19.20 0.09
N LEU A 3 -4.48 19.19 1.26
CA LEU A 3 -4.66 18.16 2.26
C LEU A 3 -6.10 18.22 2.77
N SER A 4 -6.98 17.36 2.25
CA SER A 4 -8.34 17.22 2.77
C SER A 4 -8.42 16.03 3.72
N LYS A 5 -9.01 16.25 4.89
CA LYS A 5 -9.30 15.17 5.86
C LYS A 5 -10.18 14.09 5.23
N GLU A 6 -11.06 14.49 4.31
CA GLU A 6 -11.94 13.60 3.55
C GLU A 6 -11.13 12.66 2.65
N SER A 7 -10.07 13.16 1.98
CA SER A 7 -9.17 12.34 1.17
C SER A 7 -8.46 11.26 1.99
N ILE A 8 -7.97 11.61 3.19
CA ILE A 8 -7.31 10.64 4.10
C ILE A 8 -8.32 9.60 4.58
N TRP A 9 -9.51 10.05 4.99
CA TRP A 9 -10.57 9.16 5.48
C TRP A 9 -11.07 8.21 4.41
N ASP A 10 -11.25 8.70 3.18
CA ASP A 10 -11.65 7.88 2.05
C ASP A 10 -10.59 6.83 1.75
N ARG A 11 -9.30 7.18 1.75
CA ARG A 11 -8.21 6.21 1.53
C ARG A 11 -8.11 5.15 2.62
N ILE A 12 -8.33 5.53 3.88
CA ILE A 12 -8.42 4.60 5.01
C ILE A 12 -9.61 3.65 4.80
N ARG A 13 -10.79 4.18 4.44
CA ARG A 13 -12.02 3.40 4.26
C ARG A 13 -12.00 2.50 3.03
N SER A 14 -11.39 2.96 1.93
CA SER A 14 -11.26 2.23 0.67
C SER A 14 -10.03 1.31 0.62
N PHE A 15 -9.25 1.27 1.72
CA PHE A 15 -7.99 0.53 1.80
C PHE A 15 -7.03 0.87 0.63
N THR A 16 -6.99 2.15 0.23
CA THR A 16 -6.13 2.61 -0.87
C THR A 16 -4.70 2.75 -0.35
N VAL A 17 -3.93 1.67 -0.53
CA VAL A 17 -2.55 1.57 -0.07
C VAL A 17 -1.54 1.86 -1.19
N PRO A 18 -0.33 2.36 -0.88
CA PRO A 18 0.64 2.66 -1.90
C PRO A 18 1.29 1.37 -2.40
N ILE A 19 0.98 1.06 -3.65
CA ILE A 19 1.45 -0.11 -4.40
C ILE A 19 2.22 0.29 -5.65
N SER A 20 2.56 1.58 -5.75
CA SER A 20 3.25 2.17 -6.89
C SER A 20 4.71 1.74 -6.95
N GLY A 21 5.18 1.48 -8.17
CA GLY A 21 6.56 1.11 -8.46
C GLY A 21 6.81 -0.40 -8.52
N SER A 22 8.08 -0.79 -8.35
CA SER A 22 8.51 -2.18 -8.53
C SER A 22 7.94 -3.10 -7.45
N LYS A 23 7.70 -4.36 -7.81
CA LYS A 23 7.23 -5.43 -6.90
C LYS A 23 8.11 -5.49 -5.63
N ARG A 24 9.43 -5.43 -5.85
CA ARG A 24 10.43 -5.43 -4.79
C ARG A 24 10.29 -4.22 -3.84
N LYS A 25 10.07 -3.01 -4.36
CA LYS A 25 9.82 -1.81 -3.54
C LYS A 25 8.61 -2.03 -2.62
N VAL A 26 7.47 -2.46 -3.20
CA VAL A 26 6.22 -2.65 -2.46
C VAL A 26 6.38 -3.69 -1.34
N TYR A 27 7.01 -4.83 -1.63
CA TYR A 27 7.22 -5.85 -0.60
C TYR A 27 8.19 -5.42 0.50
N ILE A 28 9.27 -4.71 0.16
CA ILE A 28 10.20 -4.16 1.15
C ILE A 28 9.48 -3.13 2.05
N LEU A 29 8.70 -2.22 1.46
CA LEU A 29 7.98 -1.21 2.23
C LEU A 29 6.88 -1.83 3.10
N ALA A 30 6.16 -2.84 2.61
CA ALA A 30 5.20 -3.59 3.42
C ALA A 30 5.88 -4.28 4.62
N PHE A 31 7.05 -4.89 4.38
CA PHE A 31 7.84 -5.52 5.43
C PHE A 31 8.31 -4.49 6.47
N ILE A 32 8.86 -3.37 6.03
CA ILE A 32 9.26 -2.26 6.90
C ILE A 32 8.06 -1.75 7.69
N ASN A 33 6.88 -1.63 7.07
CA ASN A 33 5.67 -1.19 7.74
C ASN A 33 5.34 -2.05 8.97
N PHE A 34 5.47 -3.38 8.87
CA PHE A 34 5.19 -4.29 9.98
C PHE A 34 6.03 -4.03 11.24
N PHE A 35 7.33 -3.75 11.07
CA PHE A 35 8.27 -3.60 12.18
C PHE A 35 8.45 -2.16 12.63
N ALA A 36 8.25 -1.22 11.72
CA ALA A 36 8.57 0.19 11.90
C ALA A 36 7.32 1.07 12.01
N PHE A 37 6.19 0.51 12.45
CA PHE A 37 5.01 1.27 12.91
C PHE A 37 4.56 2.37 11.92
N GLY A 38 4.37 2.02 10.65
CA GLY A 38 3.89 2.97 9.63
C GLY A 38 4.97 3.66 8.80
N ILE A 39 6.24 3.50 9.15
CA ILE A 39 7.37 4.08 8.41
C ILE A 39 7.37 3.63 6.95
N GLY A 40 7.04 2.37 6.66
CA GLY A 40 6.97 1.86 5.28
C GLY A 40 5.95 2.62 4.42
N THR A 41 4.78 2.91 4.98
CA THR A 41 3.73 3.69 4.31
C THR A 41 4.15 5.14 4.13
N ALA A 42 4.79 5.73 5.14
CA ALA A 42 5.27 7.11 5.05
C ALA A 42 6.36 7.28 3.98
N PHE A 43 7.34 6.38 3.93
CA PHE A 43 8.38 6.40 2.89
C PHE A 43 7.81 6.16 1.50
N SER A 44 6.79 5.31 1.37
CA SER A 44 6.12 5.14 0.09
C SER A 44 5.45 6.44 -0.36
N GLY A 45 4.77 7.14 0.56
CA GLY A 45 4.16 8.44 0.28
C GLY A 45 5.17 9.49 -0.16
N ILE A 46 6.34 9.55 0.49
CA ILE A 46 7.43 10.45 0.07
C ILE A 46 7.94 10.10 -1.32
N TYR A 47 8.11 8.81 -1.61
CA TYR A 47 8.61 8.36 -2.92
C TYR A 47 7.62 8.62 -4.05
N ASP A 48 6.32 8.48 -3.77
CA ASP A 48 5.24 8.63 -4.75
C ASP A 48 4.59 10.03 -4.71
N ASP A 49 5.19 11.00 -4.01
CA ASP A 49 4.70 12.37 -3.76
C ASP A 49 3.23 12.43 -3.30
N CYS A 50 2.81 11.45 -2.48
CA CYS A 50 1.46 11.33 -1.92
C CYS A 50 1.47 11.67 -0.43
N MET A 51 1.10 12.91 -0.10
CA MET A 51 1.04 13.43 1.27
C MET A 51 0.07 12.66 2.17
N GLU A 52 -1.01 12.10 1.61
CA GLU A 52 -1.96 11.28 2.36
C GLU A 52 -1.31 10.00 2.89
N ASP A 53 -0.47 9.35 2.11
CA ASP A 53 0.29 8.16 2.57
C ASP A 53 1.32 8.52 3.64
N VAL A 54 1.95 9.69 3.52
CA VAL A 54 2.86 10.21 4.56
C VAL A 54 2.11 10.35 5.88
N ILE A 55 0.93 10.98 5.87
CA ILE A 55 0.15 11.20 7.10
C ILE A 55 -0.42 9.90 7.64
N ILE A 56 -0.90 8.98 6.80
CA ILE A 56 -1.35 7.66 7.24
C ILE A 56 -0.20 6.91 7.92
N GLY A 57 1.01 6.97 7.35
CA GLY A 57 2.21 6.38 7.97
C GLY A 57 2.57 7.03 9.31
N LEU A 58 2.45 8.36 9.44
CA LEU A 58 2.66 9.06 10.71
C LEU A 58 1.59 8.70 11.76
N LEU A 59 0.32 8.57 11.36
CA LEU A 59 -0.76 8.12 12.26
C LEU A 59 -0.55 6.69 12.77
N GLN A 60 0.11 5.85 11.97
CA GLN A 60 0.47 4.48 12.34
C GLN A 60 1.62 4.38 13.35
N MET A 61 2.33 5.48 13.62
CA MET A 61 3.36 5.52 14.67
C MET A 61 2.78 5.47 16.09
N LEU A 62 1.46 5.59 16.25
CA LEU A 62 0.79 5.45 17.53
C LEU A 62 1.03 4.05 18.12
N PRO A 63 1.39 3.94 19.41
CA PRO A 63 1.70 2.65 20.03
C PRO A 63 0.46 1.74 20.02
N VAL A 64 0.70 0.43 19.84
CA VAL A 64 -0.30 -0.65 19.84
C VAL A 64 -1.38 -0.53 18.74
N VAL A 65 -2.21 0.51 18.74
CA VAL A 65 -3.30 0.71 17.76
C VAL A 65 -2.74 1.09 16.39
N GLY A 66 -1.80 2.03 16.34
CA GLY A 66 -1.12 2.41 15.10
C GLY A 66 -0.29 1.26 14.53
N TRP A 67 0.35 0.47 15.41
CA TRP A 67 1.05 -0.75 15.01
C TRP A 67 0.12 -1.80 14.39
N ALA A 68 -0.98 -2.14 15.06
CA ALA A 68 -1.97 -3.09 14.52
C ALA A 68 -2.50 -2.61 13.17
N TRP A 69 -2.75 -1.30 13.05
CA TRP A 69 -3.14 -0.68 11.79
C TRP A 69 -2.05 -0.77 10.72
N SER A 70 -0.78 -0.59 11.10
CA SER A 70 0.39 -0.76 10.23
C SER A 70 0.50 -2.18 9.67
N VAL A 71 0.15 -3.19 10.48
CA VAL A 71 0.08 -4.59 10.05
C VAL A 71 -1.03 -4.80 9.03
N ILE A 72 -2.23 -4.29 9.29
CA ILE A 72 -3.34 -4.39 8.33
C ILE A 72 -2.96 -3.72 7.00
N TRP A 73 -2.29 -2.57 7.05
CA TRP A 73 -1.80 -1.86 5.86
C TRP A 73 -0.74 -2.64 5.09
N GLY A 74 0.26 -3.20 5.77
CA GLY A 74 1.30 -4.01 5.15
C GLY A 74 0.73 -5.26 4.45
N ILE A 75 -0.23 -5.95 5.06
CA ILE A 75 -0.91 -7.09 4.44
C ILE A 75 -1.67 -6.65 3.19
N THR A 76 -2.37 -5.51 3.27
CA THR A 76 -3.15 -4.98 2.15
C THR A 76 -2.26 -4.62 0.95
N MET A 77 -1.07 -4.05 1.18
CA MET A 77 -0.07 -3.80 0.12
C MET A 77 0.31 -5.08 -0.61
N ILE A 78 0.61 -6.15 0.14
CA ILE A 78 0.99 -7.46 -0.41
C ILE A 78 -0.17 -8.03 -1.24
N VAL A 79 -1.38 -8.08 -0.68
CA VAL A 79 -2.56 -8.65 -1.34
C VAL A 79 -2.91 -7.90 -2.61
N LYS A 80 -2.95 -6.57 -2.58
CA LYS A 80 -3.24 -5.76 -3.77
C LYS A 80 -2.17 -5.93 -4.84
N ARG A 81 -0.89 -5.99 -4.46
CA ARG A 81 0.19 -6.23 -5.42
C ARG A 81 0.08 -7.60 -6.07
N MET A 82 -0.16 -8.65 -5.30
CA MET A 82 -0.37 -10.01 -5.82
C MET A 82 -1.58 -10.09 -6.76
N LYS A 83 -2.66 -9.36 -6.47
CA LYS A 83 -3.83 -9.30 -7.36
C LYS A 83 -3.45 -8.70 -8.72
N ILE A 84 -2.71 -7.59 -8.74
CA ILE A 84 -2.24 -6.96 -9.97
C ILE A 84 -1.36 -7.93 -10.78
N GLU A 85 -0.42 -8.60 -10.12
CA GLU A 85 0.45 -9.58 -10.79
C GLU A 85 -0.34 -10.74 -11.41
N ARG A 86 -1.41 -11.19 -10.75
CA ARG A 86 -2.27 -12.25 -11.28
C ARG A 86 -2.98 -11.81 -12.55
N GLU A 87 -3.49 -10.58 -12.59
CA GLU A 87 -4.14 -10.02 -13.78
C GLU A 87 -3.12 -9.77 -14.90
N GLU A 88 -1.93 -9.23 -14.60
CA GLU A 88 -0.81 -9.10 -15.55
C GLU A 88 -0.45 -10.46 -16.18
N ARG A 89 -0.40 -11.54 -15.37
CA ARG A 89 -0.10 -12.88 -15.88
C ARG A 89 -1.19 -13.42 -16.81
N LYS A 90 -2.47 -13.19 -16.53
CA LYS A 90 -3.58 -13.62 -17.40
C LYS A 90 -3.54 -12.93 -18.76
N LEU A 91 -3.14 -11.66 -18.81
CA LEU A 91 -2.99 -10.91 -20.06
C LEU A 91 -1.79 -11.38 -20.89
N MET A 92 -0.72 -11.87 -20.24
CA MET A 92 0.48 -12.37 -20.93
C MET A 92 0.37 -13.82 -21.40
N THR A 93 -0.56 -14.61 -20.87
CA THR A 93 -0.90 -15.91 -21.46
C THR A 93 -1.87 -15.68 -22.62
N PRO A 94 -1.48 -15.90 -23.89
CA PRO A 94 -2.45 -15.91 -24.96
C PRO A 94 -3.50 -16.97 -24.64
N GLN A 95 -4.79 -16.57 -24.60
CA GLN A 95 -5.91 -17.51 -24.64
C GLN A 95 -5.76 -18.33 -25.93
N PHE A 96 -5.10 -19.49 -25.86
CA PHE A 96 -5.34 -20.58 -26.81
C PHE A 96 -6.66 -21.24 -26.40
N ASP A 97 -7.73 -20.45 -26.45
CA ASP A 97 -9.07 -20.95 -26.23
C ASP A 97 -9.61 -21.39 -27.59
N GLY A 98 -9.43 -22.67 -27.88
CA GLY A 98 -10.20 -23.41 -28.88
C GLY A 98 -9.67 -23.35 -30.31
N LEU A 99 -8.96 -24.41 -30.72
CA LEU A 99 -8.92 -24.88 -32.10
C LEU A 99 -9.15 -26.39 -32.10
#